data_AF-A0A7S0JBR8-F1
#
_entry.id   AF-A0A7S0JBR8-F1
#
_cell.length_a   1.000
_cell.length_b   1.000
_cell.length_c   1.000
_cell.angle_alpha   90.00
_cell.angle_beta   90.00
_cell.angle_gamma   90.00
#
_symmetry.space_group_name_H-M   'P 1'
#
loop_
_entity.id
_entity.type
_entity.pdbx_description
1 polymer ?
#
loop_
_entity_poly.entity_id
_entity_poly.type
_entity_poly.pdbx_seq_one_letter_code
_entity_poly.pdbx_strand_id
1 'polypeptide(L)'
;QGRMPLGWFSAALASYRCAARGGELTATGALTSMEVPGQYSGAVEPHPSSHALIDSFGSEVLVMASLRKPKRLTVHSSDQQDRRYLVKGGEDLRQDARVQTLFSVINGVLARSAACARRNLVLHTYSVVPLNTRVGLIEWMDGTEPLMAVINGAARSICSGGKRGDDVLKEAAASAVPGGDRGVYFEERRKVEAHLDKALAIVRRLSPRCDLLRRGIEARSVG
;
A
#
# COMPACT_ATOMS: atom_id res chain seq x y z
N GLN A 1 -13.78 9.57 7.32
CA GLN A 1 -12.64 8.63 7.38
C GLN A 1 -12.40 8.29 8.85
N GLY A 2 -11.98 7.07 9.18
CA GLY A 2 -11.77 6.67 10.57
C GLY A 2 -10.43 5.98 10.75
N ARG A 3 -9.71 6.31 11.83
CA ARG A 3 -8.53 5.56 12.26
C ARG A 3 -8.96 4.48 13.24
N MET A 4 -8.42 3.28 13.06
CA MET A 4 -8.74 2.13 13.88
C MET A 4 -7.46 1.37 14.22
N PRO A 5 -7.35 0.75 15.40
CA PRO A 5 -6.16 -0.02 15.78
C PRO A 5 -5.91 -1.16 14.78
N LEU A 6 -4.66 -1.34 14.34
CA LEU A 6 -4.26 -2.43 13.43
C LEU A 6 -4.64 -3.81 13.99
N GLY A 7 -4.52 -3.99 15.31
CA GLY A 7 -4.86 -5.24 15.99
C GLY A 7 -6.32 -5.66 15.84
N TRP A 8 -7.24 -4.74 15.49
CA TRP A 8 -8.63 -5.11 15.19
C TRP A 8 -8.77 -5.82 13.84
N PHE A 9 -7.82 -5.58 12.92
CA PHE A 9 -7.80 -6.16 11.58
C PHE A 9 -6.89 -7.38 11.48
N SER A 10 -5.73 -7.35 12.13
CA SER A 10 -4.81 -8.49 12.19
C SER A 10 -3.94 -8.38 13.43
N ALA A 11 -4.11 -9.35 14.34
CA ALA A 11 -3.24 -9.51 15.50
C ALA A 11 -1.80 -9.82 15.05
N ALA A 12 -1.63 -10.63 14.00
CA ALA A 12 -0.33 -11.05 13.49
C ALA A 12 0.50 -9.88 12.97
N LEU A 13 -0.09 -8.94 12.24
CA LEU A 13 0.63 -7.73 11.81
C LEU A 13 0.90 -6.77 12.96
N ALA A 14 -0.04 -6.62 13.89
CA ALA A 14 0.13 -5.74 15.04
C ALA A 14 1.28 -6.21 15.97
N SER A 15 1.44 -7.52 16.12
CA SER A 15 2.51 -8.13 16.92
C SER A 15 3.80 -8.41 16.12
N TYR A 16 3.81 -8.17 14.80
CA TYR A 16 5.00 -8.46 14.00
C TYR A 16 6.16 -7.56 14.40
N ARG A 17 7.32 -8.20 14.54
CA ARG A 17 8.64 -7.61 14.74
C ARG A 17 9.63 -8.40 13.91
N CYS A 18 10.49 -7.71 13.18
CA CYS A 18 11.53 -8.37 12.40
C CYS A 18 12.57 -9.02 13.33
N ALA A 19 12.78 -10.33 13.17
CA ALA A 19 13.76 -11.09 13.96
C ALA A 19 15.22 -10.87 13.50
N ALA A 20 15.48 -9.97 12.55
CA ALA A 20 16.81 -9.80 11.95
C ALA A 20 17.86 -9.14 12.87
N ARG A 21 17.52 -8.78 14.11
CA ARG A 21 18.45 -8.22 15.11
C ARG A 21 18.53 -9.13 16.33
N GLY A 22 19.25 -10.24 16.21
CA GLY A 22 19.53 -11.18 17.30
C GLY A 22 19.10 -12.59 16.95
N GLY A 23 20.07 -13.47 16.72
CA GLY A 23 19.84 -14.86 16.30
C GLY A 23 19.20 -15.72 17.38
N GLU A 24 17.88 -15.64 17.53
CA GLU A 24 17.13 -16.56 18.36
C GLU A 24 15.99 -17.20 17.55
N LEU A 25 16.25 -18.43 17.11
CA LEU A 25 15.25 -19.35 16.56
C LEU A 25 14.26 -19.68 17.69
N THR A 26 13.09 -19.06 17.69
CA THR A 26 12.00 -19.52 18.57
C THR A 26 11.49 -20.86 18.07
N ALA A 27 11.37 -21.82 19.00
CA ALA A 27 11.03 -23.23 18.77
C ALA A 27 9.61 -23.48 18.18
N THR A 28 8.93 -22.46 17.66
CA THR A 28 7.53 -22.52 17.21
C THR A 28 7.33 -22.30 15.71
N GLY A 29 8.40 -22.17 14.92
CA GLY A 29 8.30 -22.18 13.45
C GLY A 29 7.68 -20.90 12.85
N ALA A 30 8.57 -20.06 12.32
CA ALA A 30 8.34 -18.96 11.39
C ALA A 30 7.90 -17.59 11.94
N LEU A 31 8.87 -16.69 12.06
CA LEU A 31 8.83 -15.40 11.34
C LEU A 31 10.18 -15.20 10.64
N THR A 32 10.30 -15.73 9.41
CA THR A 32 11.37 -15.31 8.50
C THR A 32 11.21 -13.81 8.22
N SER A 33 12.32 -13.09 8.12
CA SER A 33 12.31 -11.65 7.79
C SER A 33 11.51 -11.41 6.51
N MET A 34 10.57 -10.46 6.55
CA MET A 34 9.76 -10.08 5.38
C MET A 34 10.42 -8.90 4.65
N GLU A 35 10.61 -9.01 3.33
CA GLU A 35 11.03 -7.88 2.49
C GLU A 35 9.88 -6.89 2.25
N VAL A 36 10.20 -5.62 2.07
CA VAL A 36 9.24 -4.62 1.61
C VAL A 36 8.84 -4.94 0.16
N PRO A 37 7.54 -5.02 -0.14
CA PRO A 37 7.08 -5.38 -1.48
C PRO A 37 7.43 -4.30 -2.53
N GLY A 38 7.64 -4.73 -3.78
CA GLY A 38 7.84 -3.83 -4.92
C GLY A 38 9.28 -3.38 -5.17
N GLN A 39 10.28 -4.00 -4.54
CA GLN A 39 11.70 -3.65 -4.72
C GLN A 39 12.35 -4.26 -5.97
N TYR A 40 11.73 -5.27 -6.57
CA TYR A 40 12.23 -5.91 -7.78
C TYR A 40 11.77 -5.14 -9.03
N SER A 41 12.66 -4.31 -9.58
CA SER A 41 12.37 -3.48 -10.75
C SER A 41 12.54 -4.21 -12.10
N GLY A 42 13.31 -5.30 -12.12
CA GLY A 42 13.66 -6.04 -13.33
C GLY A 42 14.63 -5.31 -14.28
N ALA A 43 15.06 -4.09 -13.95
CA ALA A 43 16.00 -3.30 -14.74
C ALA A 43 17.47 -3.59 -14.40
N VAL A 44 17.74 -4.05 -13.18
CA VAL A 44 19.06 -4.39 -12.66
C VAL A 44 18.96 -5.75 -11.97
N GLU A 45 20.06 -6.50 -11.97
CA GLU A 45 20.16 -7.73 -11.20
C GLU A 45 19.84 -7.47 -9.71
N PRO A 46 18.85 -8.16 -9.13
CA PRO A 46 18.45 -7.91 -7.76
C PRO A 46 19.57 -8.36 -6.81
N HIS A 47 19.80 -7.57 -5.77
CA HIS A 47 20.75 -7.87 -4.69
C HIS A 47 19.95 -8.03 -3.39
N PRO A 48 19.45 -9.25 -3.06
CA PRO A 48 18.51 -9.45 -1.96
C PRO A 48 19.05 -9.03 -0.58
N SER A 49 20.37 -9.07 -0.39
CA SER A 49 21.01 -8.59 0.85
C SER A 49 20.90 -7.08 1.08
N SER A 50 20.65 -6.30 0.02
CA SER A 50 20.47 -4.85 0.07
C SER A 50 18.99 -4.42 0.17
N HIS A 51 18.07 -5.38 0.05
CA HIS A 51 16.64 -5.11 0.07
C HIS A 51 16.19 -4.68 1.46
N ALA A 52 15.30 -3.69 1.51
CA ALA A 52 14.77 -3.21 2.77
C ALA A 52 13.77 -4.23 3.33
N LEU A 53 13.93 -4.57 4.60
CA LEU A 53 13.07 -5.49 5.33
C LEU A 53 11.98 -4.71 6.05
N ILE A 54 10.81 -5.33 6.21
CA ILE A 54 9.77 -4.84 7.10
C ILE A 54 10.22 -5.07 8.53
N ASP A 55 10.38 -3.99 9.29
CA ASP A 55 10.72 -4.01 10.71
C ASP A 55 9.47 -4.20 11.58
N SER A 56 8.46 -3.36 11.34
CA SER A 56 7.18 -3.39 12.06
C SER A 56 6.07 -2.69 11.26
N PHE A 57 4.83 -2.76 11.76
CA PHE A 57 3.68 -2.08 11.17
C PHE A 57 3.16 -0.99 12.11
N GLY A 58 2.61 0.06 11.54
CA GLY A 58 1.98 1.13 12.31
C GLY A 58 0.79 0.62 13.14
N SER A 59 0.61 1.17 14.33
CA SER A 59 -0.45 0.76 15.27
C SER A 59 -1.86 1.08 14.80
N GLU A 60 -2.01 1.97 13.81
CA GLU A 60 -3.30 2.42 13.28
C GLU A 60 -3.43 2.15 11.78
N VAL A 61 -4.66 1.86 11.36
CA VAL A 61 -5.08 1.77 9.97
C VAL A 61 -6.09 2.89 9.69
N LEU A 62 -5.87 3.63 8.61
CA LEU A 62 -6.84 4.63 8.15
C LEU A 62 -7.80 4.00 7.15
N VAL A 63 -9.09 3.95 7.50
CA VAL A 63 -10.15 3.50 6.61
C VAL A 63 -10.66 4.69 5.80
N MET A 64 -10.49 4.61 4.47
CA MET A 64 -10.92 5.67 3.56
C MET A 64 -12.44 5.68 3.38
N ALA A 65 -12.98 6.87 3.16
CA ALA A 65 -14.38 7.08 2.84
C ALA A 65 -14.60 6.91 1.32
N SER A 66 -14.72 5.67 0.87
CA SER A 66 -15.02 5.31 -0.52
C SER A 66 -15.90 4.06 -0.54
N LEU A 67 -16.53 3.74 -1.68
CA LEU A 67 -17.46 2.62 -1.85
C LEU A 67 -16.86 1.29 -1.36
N ARG A 68 -15.60 1.03 -1.70
CA ARG A 68 -14.88 -0.19 -1.33
C ARG A 68 -14.13 -0.09 0.00
N LYS A 69 -14.21 1.08 0.68
CA LYS A 69 -13.53 1.39 1.95
C LYS A 69 -12.10 0.85 2.00
N PRO A 70 -11.20 1.27 1.09
CA PRO A 70 -9.82 0.79 1.10
C PRO A 70 -9.09 1.26 2.37
N LYS A 71 -8.07 0.51 2.77
CA LYS A 71 -7.41 0.66 4.09
C LYS A 71 -5.97 1.09 3.89
N ARG A 72 -5.56 2.21 4.47
CA ARG A 72 -4.18 2.69 4.44
C ARG A 72 -3.41 2.15 5.64
N LEU A 73 -2.37 1.37 5.37
CA LEU A 73 -1.45 0.76 6.31
C LEU A 73 -0.11 1.48 6.26
N THR A 74 0.52 1.68 7.43
CA THR A 74 1.90 2.17 7.52
C THR A 74 2.84 1.00 7.82
N VAL A 75 3.97 0.95 7.12
CA VAL A 75 5.00 -0.07 7.24
C VAL A 75 6.31 0.62 7.60
N HIS A 76 6.89 0.23 8.73
CA HIS A 76 8.21 0.67 9.16
C HIS A 76 9.23 -0.30 8.59
N SER A 77 10.25 0.24 7.92
CA SER A 77 11.24 -0.54 7.21
C SER A 77 12.63 -0.42 7.86
N SER A 78 13.49 -1.41 7.63
CA SER A 78 14.84 -1.49 8.18
C SER A 78 15.76 -0.35 7.73
N ASP A 79 15.42 0.32 6.63
CA ASP A 79 16.10 1.51 6.10
C ASP A 79 15.62 2.82 6.74
N GLN A 80 14.86 2.75 7.84
CA GLN A 80 14.33 3.90 8.58
C GLN A 80 13.34 4.76 7.77
N GLN A 81 12.74 4.20 6.71
CA GLN A 81 11.73 4.86 5.90
C GLN A 81 10.34 4.31 6.21
N ASP A 82 9.42 5.21 6.53
CA ASP A 82 8.02 4.90 6.74
C ASP A 82 7.29 4.87 5.39
N ARG A 83 6.83 3.68 4.99
CA ARG A 83 6.12 3.48 3.73
C ARG A 83 4.65 3.28 3.98
N ARG A 84 3.80 4.01 3.26
CA ARG A 84 2.35 3.89 3.37
C ARG A 84 1.82 3.15 2.16
N TYR A 85 0.90 2.23 2.41
CA TYR A 85 0.25 1.45 1.36
C TYR A 85 -1.26 1.50 1.51
N LEU A 86 -1.95 1.64 0.40
CA LEU A 86 -3.38 1.42 0.29
C LEU A 86 -3.65 -0.04 -0.04
N VAL A 87 -4.24 -0.76 0.91
CA VAL A 87 -4.72 -2.12 0.74
C VAL A 87 -6.08 -2.09 0.05
N LYS A 88 -6.14 -2.60 -1.17
CA LYS A 88 -7.39 -2.83 -1.91
C LYS A 88 -7.73 -4.32 -1.88
N GLY A 89 -8.95 -4.63 -1.45
CA GLY A 89 -9.48 -5.99 -1.40
C GLY A 89 -10.74 -6.12 -2.26
N GLY A 90 -10.94 -7.30 -2.83
CA GLY A 90 -12.03 -7.60 -3.76
C GLY A 90 -11.79 -7.17 -5.21
N GLU A 91 -10.56 -6.74 -5.55
CA GLU A 91 -10.19 -6.23 -6.88
C GLU A 91 -8.88 -6.86 -7.35
N ASP A 92 -8.74 -7.01 -8.67
CA ASP A 92 -7.53 -7.53 -9.32
C ASP A 92 -6.67 -6.38 -9.85
N LEU A 93 -5.57 -6.09 -9.16
CA LEU A 93 -4.69 -4.96 -9.51
C LEU A 93 -3.66 -5.28 -10.60
N ARG A 94 -3.76 -6.44 -11.28
CA ARG A 94 -2.79 -6.80 -12.34
C ARG A 94 -2.86 -5.86 -13.54
N GLN A 95 -4.05 -5.32 -13.85
CA GLN A 95 -4.18 -4.34 -14.92
C GLN A 95 -3.53 -3.01 -14.53
N ASP A 96 -3.84 -2.50 -13.33
CA ASP A 96 -3.22 -1.30 -12.76
C ASP A 96 -1.69 -1.40 -12.73
N ALA A 97 -1.15 -2.54 -12.30
CA ALA A 97 0.28 -2.78 -12.26
C ALA A 97 0.92 -2.67 -13.65
N ARG A 98 0.30 -3.25 -14.70
CA ARG A 98 0.79 -3.15 -16.08
C ARG A 98 0.75 -1.71 -16.61
N VAL A 99 -0.28 -0.94 -16.24
CA VAL A 99 -0.39 0.48 -16.61
C VAL A 99 0.74 1.28 -15.95
N GLN A 100 1.05 1.04 -14.67
CA GLN A 100 2.18 1.69 -14.00
C GLN A 100 3.52 1.31 -14.64
N THR A 101 3.72 0.04 -15.01
CA THR A 101 4.91 -0.38 -15.77
C THR A 101 5.01 0.36 -17.11
N LEU A 102 3.90 0.50 -17.84
CA LEU A 102 3.88 1.27 -19.09
C LEU A 102 4.29 2.73 -18.87
N PHE A 103 3.80 3.38 -17.80
CA PHE A 103 4.20 4.75 -17.47
C PHE A 103 5.69 4.85 -17.15
N SER A 104 6.29 3.87 -16.48
CA SER A 104 7.75 3.82 -16.29
C SER A 104 8.50 3.72 -17.61
N VAL A 105 8.02 2.94 -18.58
CA VAL A 105 8.61 2.87 -19.92
C VAL A 105 8.48 4.21 -20.65
N ILE A 106 7.32 4.87 -20.56
CA ILE A 106 7.10 6.20 -21.15
C ILE A 106 8.06 7.22 -20.54
N ASN A 107 8.27 7.21 -19.22
CA ASN A 107 9.28 8.06 -18.58
C ASN A 107 10.68 7.84 -19.16
N GLY A 108 11.05 6.58 -19.42
CA GLY A 108 12.31 6.27 -20.11
C GLY A 108 12.41 6.88 -21.52
N VAL A 109 11.29 6.89 -22.28
CA VAL A 109 11.24 7.53 -23.61
C VAL A 109 11.32 9.05 -23.51
N LEU A 110 10.58 9.65 -22.57
CA LEU A 110 10.57 11.10 -22.34
C LEU A 110 11.95 11.61 -21.94
N ALA A 111 12.66 10.87 -21.08
CA ALA A 111 14.02 11.21 -20.64
C ALA A 111 15.04 11.21 -21.80
N ARG A 112 14.85 10.37 -22.83
CA ARG A 112 15.73 10.32 -24.01
C ARG A 112 15.48 11.45 -25.02
N SER A 113 14.30 12.08 -25.01
CA SER A 113 13.99 13.19 -25.91
C SER A 113 14.51 14.51 -25.34
N ALA A 114 15.46 15.16 -26.03
CA ALA A 114 16.05 16.43 -25.59
C ALA A 114 14.98 17.54 -25.38
N ALA A 115 13.93 17.56 -26.20
CA ALA A 115 12.84 18.53 -26.06
C ALA A 115 12.01 18.31 -24.78
N CYS A 116 11.78 17.05 -24.40
CA CYS A 116 11.03 16.68 -23.20
C CYS A 116 11.88 16.82 -21.93
N ALA A 117 13.15 16.40 -21.99
CA ALA A 117 14.11 16.51 -20.90
C ALA A 117 14.37 17.97 -20.51
N ARG A 118 14.52 18.87 -21.50
CA ARG A 118 14.66 20.32 -21.25
C ARG A 118 13.46 20.94 -20.54
N ARG A 119 12.26 20.35 -20.70
CA ARG A 119 11.02 20.76 -20.04
C ARG A 119 10.75 19.98 -18.75
N ASN A 120 11.64 19.08 -18.35
CA ASN A 120 11.50 18.19 -17.20
C ASN A 120 10.16 17.41 -17.19
N LEU A 121 9.75 16.90 -18.36
CA LEU A 121 8.50 16.14 -18.46
C LEU A 121 8.69 14.74 -17.87
N VAL A 122 8.03 14.49 -16.75
CA VAL A 122 8.03 13.20 -16.05
C VAL A 122 6.61 12.88 -15.58
N LEU A 123 6.17 11.65 -15.81
CA LEU A 123 4.95 11.12 -15.22
C LEU A 123 5.26 10.62 -13.80
N HIS A 124 4.52 11.12 -12.82
CA HIS A 124 4.61 10.58 -11.46
C HIS A 124 3.97 9.18 -11.41
N THR A 125 4.82 8.16 -11.28
CA THR A 125 4.42 6.76 -11.12
C THR A 125 4.41 6.36 -9.66
N TYR A 126 3.58 5.37 -9.32
CA TYR A 126 3.51 4.78 -7.98
C TYR A 126 3.53 3.26 -8.08
N SER A 127 4.02 2.60 -7.03
CA SER A 127 4.12 1.14 -7.01
C SER A 127 2.75 0.48 -6.82
N VAL A 128 2.48 -0.57 -7.60
CA VAL A 128 1.30 -1.43 -7.46
C VAL A 128 1.76 -2.87 -7.37
N VAL A 129 1.48 -3.50 -6.23
CA VAL A 129 1.90 -4.87 -5.95
C VAL A 129 0.66 -5.76 -5.83
N PRO A 130 0.28 -6.49 -6.91
CA PRO A 130 -0.78 -7.47 -6.83
C PRO A 130 -0.31 -8.66 -5.99
N LEU A 131 -0.93 -8.88 -4.84
CA LEU A 131 -0.58 -10.01 -3.96
C LEU A 131 -1.30 -11.28 -4.42
N ASN A 132 -2.56 -11.16 -4.81
CA ASN A 132 -3.35 -12.20 -5.45
C ASN A 132 -4.44 -11.58 -6.35
N THR A 133 -5.31 -12.40 -6.93
CA THR A 133 -6.39 -11.96 -7.85
C THR A 133 -7.49 -11.12 -7.18
N ARG A 134 -7.46 -10.96 -5.86
CA ARG A 134 -8.48 -10.24 -5.08
C ARG A 134 -7.87 -9.23 -4.11
N VAL A 135 -6.56 -9.17 -3.96
CA VAL A 135 -5.88 -8.33 -2.98
C VAL A 135 -4.62 -7.77 -3.60
N GLY A 136 -4.42 -6.48 -3.46
CA GLY A 136 -3.17 -5.85 -3.80
C GLY A 136 -2.90 -4.61 -2.97
N LEU A 137 -1.65 -4.17 -3.06
CA LEU A 137 -1.13 -2.99 -2.41
C LEU A 137 -0.89 -1.92 -3.47
N ILE A 138 -1.26 -0.69 -3.16
CA ILE A 138 -0.90 0.48 -3.94
C ILE A 138 -0.10 1.39 -3.04
N GLU A 139 1.04 1.90 -3.51
CA GLU A 139 1.81 2.91 -2.79
C GLU A 139 0.96 4.15 -2.55
N TRP A 140 1.03 4.66 -1.32
CA TRP A 140 0.34 5.88 -0.94
C TRP A 140 1.21 7.09 -1.23
N MET A 141 0.69 8.01 -2.05
CA MET A 141 1.35 9.27 -2.35
C MET A 141 0.98 10.33 -1.31
N ASP A 142 1.96 10.74 -0.51
CA ASP A 142 1.77 11.81 0.47
C ASP A 142 1.60 13.18 -0.21
N GLY A 143 0.90 14.09 0.47
CA GLY A 143 0.62 15.43 -0.06
C GLY A 143 -0.37 15.47 -1.22
N THR A 144 -1.08 14.36 -1.49
CA THR A 144 -2.10 14.30 -2.54
C THR A 144 -3.50 14.35 -1.97
N GLU A 145 -4.40 15.06 -2.67
CA GLU A 145 -5.83 15.09 -2.39
C GLU A 145 -6.62 14.86 -3.68
N PRO A 146 -7.80 14.21 -3.61
CA PRO A 146 -8.67 14.09 -4.78
C PRO A 146 -9.06 15.46 -5.30
N LEU A 147 -8.97 15.66 -6.63
CA LEU A 147 -9.29 16.93 -7.28
C LEU A 147 -10.67 17.48 -6.87
N MET A 148 -11.68 16.61 -6.77
CA MET A 148 -13.03 17.00 -6.34
C MET A 148 -13.04 17.59 -4.92
N ALA A 149 -12.19 17.10 -4.01
CA ALA A 149 -12.08 17.65 -2.66
C ALA A 149 -11.49 19.07 -2.68
N VAL A 150 -10.48 19.30 -3.52
CA VAL A 150 -9.86 20.61 -3.73
C VAL A 150 -10.87 21.61 -4.31
N ILE A 151 -11.59 21.22 -5.37
CA ILE A 151 -12.62 22.05 -6.01
C ILE A 151 -13.71 22.42 -4.99
N ASN A 152 -14.22 21.44 -4.24
CA ASN A 152 -15.25 21.70 -3.23
C ASN A 152 -14.72 22.56 -2.08
N GLY A 153 -13.45 22.44 -1.71
CA GLY A 153 -12.78 23.31 -0.74
C GLY A 153 -12.71 24.75 -1.21
N ALA A 154 -12.28 24.97 -2.46
CA ALA A 154 -12.23 26.28 -3.09
C ALA A 154 -13.63 26.92 -3.19
N ALA A 155 -14.63 26.15 -3.64
CA ALA A 155 -16.00 26.61 -3.73
C ALA A 155 -16.55 27.07 -2.36
N ARG A 156 -16.30 26.30 -1.29
CA ARG A 156 -16.69 26.71 0.08
C ARG A 156 -15.99 28.00 0.52
N SER A 157 -14.72 28.17 0.21
CA SER A 157 -13.97 29.38 0.55
C SER A 157 -14.51 30.61 -0.19
N ILE A 158 -14.84 30.47 -1.48
CA ILE A 158 -15.45 31.54 -2.28
C ILE A 158 -16.86 31.89 -1.75
N CYS A 159 -17.69 30.88 -1.44
CA CYS A 159 -19.04 31.08 -0.92
C CYS A 159 -19.09 31.62 0.52
N SER A 160 -18.04 31.40 1.33
CA SER A 160 -17.96 31.93 2.69
C SER A 160 -17.84 33.46 2.77
N GLY A 161 -17.61 34.14 1.64
CA GLY A 161 -17.67 35.61 1.51
C GLY A 161 -19.07 36.19 1.22
N GLY A 162 -20.11 35.36 1.05
CA GLY A 162 -21.47 35.80 0.80
C GLY A 162 -22.50 34.93 1.50
N LYS A 163 -22.93 35.33 2.70
CA LYS A 163 -24.04 34.64 3.39
C LYS A 163 -25.35 34.82 2.62
N ARG A 164 -25.83 33.76 1.96
CA ARG A 164 -27.18 33.19 2.16
C ARG A 164 -27.34 31.95 1.29
N GLY A 165 -27.53 30.81 1.93
CA GLY A 165 -27.80 29.54 1.26
C GLY A 165 -27.72 28.36 2.22
N ASP A 166 -28.22 28.54 3.45
CA ASP A 166 -28.70 27.42 4.24
C ASP A 166 -29.84 26.81 3.40
N ASP A 167 -29.64 25.63 2.81
CA ASP A 167 -30.67 24.62 2.46
C ASP A 167 -30.17 23.50 1.53
N VAL A 168 -28.99 23.59 0.89
CA VAL A 168 -28.53 22.54 -0.05
C VAL A 168 -27.54 21.52 0.56
N LEU A 169 -27.06 21.73 1.79
CA LEU A 169 -26.09 20.85 2.46
C LEU A 169 -26.59 20.15 3.73
N LYS A 170 -27.89 20.27 4.07
CA LYS A 170 -28.49 19.50 5.17
C LYS A 170 -28.72 18.02 4.81
N GLU A 171 -28.73 17.66 3.53
CA GLU A 171 -28.98 16.29 3.09
C GLU A 171 -27.69 15.43 3.02
N ALA A 172 -26.51 16.05 2.88
CA ALA A 172 -25.22 15.35 2.89
C ALA A 172 -24.65 15.13 4.30
N ALA A 173 -25.01 15.98 5.27
CA ALA A 173 -24.63 15.81 6.68
C ALA A 173 -25.52 14.81 7.43
N ALA A 174 -26.70 14.46 6.90
CA ALA A 174 -27.58 13.45 7.46
C ALA A 174 -27.10 12.00 7.23
N SER A 175 -26.05 11.79 6.41
CA SER A 175 -25.39 10.48 6.30
C SER A 175 -24.15 10.34 7.20
N ALA A 176 -23.82 11.37 7.99
CA ALA A 176 -22.85 11.24 9.07
C ALA A 176 -23.56 10.58 10.25
N VAL A 177 -23.57 9.24 10.25
CA VAL A 177 -24.15 8.43 11.32
C VAL A 177 -23.57 8.89 12.67
N PRO A 178 -24.40 9.42 13.59
CA PRO A 178 -24.00 9.63 14.97
C PRO A 178 -24.01 8.27 15.67
N GLY A 179 -22.86 7.88 16.22
CA GLY A 179 -22.70 6.60 16.89
C GLY A 179 -22.24 5.51 15.94
N GLY A 180 -20.95 5.17 16.03
CA GLY A 180 -20.38 4.01 15.35
C GLY A 180 -21.07 2.74 15.81
N ASP A 181 -22.01 2.27 15.00
CA ASP A 181 -22.68 0.99 15.17
C ASP A 181 -21.63 -0.13 15.04
N ARG A 182 -21.30 -0.75 16.19
CA ARG A 182 -20.28 -1.81 16.29
C ARG A 182 -20.59 -3.01 15.39
N GLY A 183 -21.84 -3.18 14.94
CA GLY A 183 -22.29 -4.26 14.07
C GLY A 183 -21.75 -4.21 12.63
N VAL A 184 -21.59 -3.02 12.04
CA VAL A 184 -21.16 -2.88 10.63
C VAL A 184 -19.66 -3.16 10.44
N TYR A 185 -18.87 -2.96 11.50
CA TYR A 185 -17.44 -3.28 11.51
C TYR A 185 -17.16 -4.79 11.68
N PHE A 186 -18.14 -5.58 12.12
CA PHE A 186 -17.96 -7.03 12.36
C PHE A 186 -17.93 -7.85 11.06
N GLU A 187 -18.75 -7.51 10.06
CA GLU A 187 -18.79 -8.22 8.77
C GLU A 187 -17.59 -7.85 7.87
N GLU A 188 -17.12 -6.61 7.97
CA GLU A 188 -15.89 -6.15 7.31
C GLU A 188 -14.62 -6.73 7.97
N ARG A 189 -14.66 -7.06 9.27
CA ARG A 189 -13.55 -7.68 10.02
C ARG A 189 -13.09 -8.98 9.37
N ARG A 190 -14.03 -9.88 9.03
CA ARG A 190 -13.73 -11.17 8.38
C ARG A 190 -13.11 -11.02 6.99
N LYS A 191 -13.56 -10.03 6.21
CA LYS A 191 -13.03 -9.78 4.87
C LYS A 191 -11.62 -9.21 4.92
N VAL A 192 -11.37 -8.29 5.85
CA VAL A 192 -10.04 -7.66 6.01
C VAL A 192 -9.03 -8.64 6.60
N GLU A 193 -9.38 -9.36 7.67
CA GLU A 193 -8.54 -10.41 8.26
C GLU A 193 -8.17 -11.45 7.21
N ALA A 194 -9.14 -11.95 6.43
CA ALA A 194 -8.86 -12.88 5.34
C ALA A 194 -7.95 -12.30 4.24
N HIS A 195 -8.03 -11.00 3.92
CA HIS A 195 -7.17 -10.40 2.90
C HIS A 195 -5.76 -10.12 3.41
N LEU A 196 -5.64 -9.66 4.66
CA LEU A 196 -4.37 -9.34 5.31
C LEU A 196 -3.60 -10.61 5.70
N ASP A 197 -4.29 -11.66 6.15
CA ASP A 197 -3.70 -12.96 6.42
C ASP A 197 -3.34 -13.70 5.13
N LYS A 198 -4.12 -13.55 4.04
CA LYS A 198 -3.72 -14.04 2.70
C LYS A 198 -2.50 -13.30 2.18
N ALA A 199 -2.45 -11.98 2.35
CA ALA A 199 -1.28 -11.18 2.01
C ALA A 199 -0.05 -11.66 2.79
N LEU A 200 -0.19 -11.83 4.11
CA LEU A 200 0.86 -12.34 4.99
C LEU A 200 1.33 -13.75 4.61
N ALA A 201 0.40 -14.66 4.31
CA ALA A 201 0.72 -16.03 3.89
C ALA A 201 1.52 -16.07 2.57
N ILE A 202 1.27 -15.11 1.67
CA ILE A 202 1.99 -15.00 0.40
C ILE A 202 3.37 -14.38 0.62
N VAL A 203 3.49 -13.31 1.40
CA VAL A 203 4.80 -12.72 1.78
C VAL A 203 5.66 -13.78 2.48
N ARG A 204 5.08 -14.57 3.39
CA ARG A 204 5.73 -15.73 4.03
C ARG A 204 6.15 -16.84 3.05
N ARG A 205 5.41 -17.05 1.95
CA ARG A 205 5.73 -18.05 0.90
C ARG A 205 6.76 -17.56 -0.12
N LEU A 206 6.94 -16.25 -0.28
CA LEU A 206 7.94 -15.70 -1.18
C LEU A 206 9.35 -15.82 -0.59
N SER A 207 9.50 -15.73 0.74
CA SER A 207 10.78 -15.86 1.44
C SER A 207 11.54 -17.18 1.13
N PRO A 208 10.93 -18.38 1.14
CA PRO A 208 11.64 -19.63 0.78
C PRO A 208 11.74 -19.89 -0.74
N ARG A 209 10.88 -19.29 -1.56
CA ARG A 209 10.92 -19.47 -3.03
C ARG A 209 12.03 -18.65 -3.69
N CYS A 210 12.46 -17.56 -3.06
CA CYS A 210 13.66 -16.83 -3.46
C CYS A 210 14.94 -17.68 -3.33
N ASP A 211 15.02 -18.60 -2.35
CA ASP A 211 16.17 -19.51 -2.23
C ASP A 211 16.29 -20.51 -3.40
N LEU A 212 15.16 -20.89 -4.03
CA LEU A 212 15.17 -21.74 -5.23
C LEU A 212 15.65 -20.98 -6.48
N LEU A 213 15.29 -19.69 -6.60
CA LEU A 213 15.85 -18.82 -7.64
C LEU A 213 17.34 -18.57 -7.42
N ARG A 214 17.78 -18.44 -6.17
CA ARG A 214 19.19 -18.30 -5.78
C ARG A 214 20.03 -19.52 -6.21
N ARG A 215 19.56 -20.73 -5.95
CA ARG A 215 20.23 -21.98 -6.40
C ARG A 215 20.20 -22.17 -7.92
N GLY A 216 19.12 -21.75 -8.58
CA GLY A 216 18.97 -21.86 -10.05
C GLY A 216 19.87 -20.90 -10.83
N ILE A 217 20.21 -19.74 -10.26
CA ILE A 217 21.12 -18.76 -10.85
C ILE A 217 22.59 -19.11 -10.54
N GLU A 218 22.92 -19.54 -9.32
CA GLU A 218 24.27 -20.03 -8.98
C GLU A 218 24.67 -21.24 -9.84
N ALA A 219 23.74 -22.17 -10.11
CA ALA A 219 23.98 -23.33 -10.99
C ALA A 219 24.22 -22.98 -12.46
N ARG A 220 23.91 -21.75 -12.91
CA ARG A 220 24.20 -21.27 -14.28
C ARG A 220 25.50 -20.47 -14.39
N SER A 221 26.10 -20.03 -13.28
CA SER A 221 27.35 -19.24 -13.32
C SER A 221 28.62 -20.10 -13.21
N VAL A 222 28.48 -21.41 -12.97
CA VAL A 222 29.58 -22.39 -12.84
C VAL A 222 29.57 -23.42 -13.99
N GLY A 223 28.96 -23.09 -15.12
CA GLY A 223 28.90 -23.95 -16.32
C GLY A 223 29.48 -23.27 -17.55
#